data_AF-A0A9Q1Q8U7-F1
#
_entry.id   AF-A0A9Q1Q8U7-F1
#
_cell.length_a   1.000
_cell.length_b   1.000
_cell.length_c   1.000
_cell.angle_alpha   90.00
_cell.angle_beta   90.00
_cell.angle_gamma   90.00
#
_symmetry.space_group_name_H-M   'P 1'
#
loop_
_entity.id
_entity.type
_entity.pdbx_description
1 polymer ?
#
loop_
_entity_poly.entity_id
_entity_poly.type
_entity_poly.pdbx_seq_one_letter_code
_entity_poly.pdbx_strand_id
1 'polypeptide(L)'
;MNPSLIHIPDDFKDDKGIINVNFPYKLVPSERIIVPLNNLLQPIKKVGSLFNRFLADIIKRPSLCPLNYEDWHLVPQCFRGRIIMFIRGKFLSPDGVQSVGERVRGFKYFLRCKYVKEDTIKEALYNLEKNKCPSTVGDQMWVGLVDYFFSEKFQVS
;
A
#
# COMPACT_ATOMS: atom_id res chain seq x y z
N MET A 1 -12.82 -24.96 6.41
CA MET A 1 -13.68 -24.00 7.12
C MET A 1 -14.03 -22.87 6.18
N ASN A 2 -15.32 -22.53 6.04
CA ASN A 2 -15.72 -21.31 5.36
C ASN A 2 -15.42 -20.10 6.26
N PRO A 3 -14.83 -19.01 5.75
CA PRO A 3 -14.54 -17.85 6.56
C PRO A 3 -15.83 -17.22 7.09
N SER A 4 -15.85 -16.89 8.37
CA SER A 4 -16.99 -16.22 9.01
C SER A 4 -17.04 -14.75 8.60
N LEU A 5 -18.25 -14.27 8.30
CA LEU A 5 -18.49 -12.88 7.93
C LEU A 5 -18.59 -12.03 9.19
N ILE A 6 -17.84 -10.94 9.25
CA ILE A 6 -17.70 -10.16 10.48
C ILE A 6 -18.46 -8.85 10.37
N HIS A 7 -19.29 -8.59 11.37
CA HIS A 7 -19.81 -7.26 11.65
C HIS A 7 -18.71 -6.42 12.32
N ILE A 8 -18.42 -5.24 11.77
CA ILE A 8 -17.37 -4.36 12.30
C ILE A 8 -17.87 -3.74 13.61
N PRO A 9 -17.22 -4.03 14.76
CA PRO A 9 -17.67 -3.53 16.05
C PRO A 9 -17.57 -1.99 16.14
N ASP A 10 -18.35 -1.38 17.04
CA ASP A 10 -18.46 0.08 17.11
C ASP A 10 -17.23 0.76 17.73
N ASP A 11 -16.48 0.08 18.59
CA ASP A 11 -15.20 0.53 19.15
C ASP A 11 -14.11 0.71 18.08
N PHE A 12 -14.30 0.14 16.89
CA PHE A 12 -13.42 0.35 15.74
C PHE A 12 -13.88 1.48 14.83
N LYS A 13 -14.90 2.24 15.21
CA LYS A 13 -15.41 3.36 14.44
C LYS A 13 -15.16 4.65 15.22
N ASP A 14 -14.76 5.71 14.53
CA ASP A 14 -14.75 7.05 15.13
C ASP A 14 -16.18 7.61 15.24
N ASP A 15 -16.32 8.82 15.79
CA ASP A 15 -17.61 9.50 15.95
C ASP A 15 -18.38 9.73 14.63
N LYS A 16 -17.69 9.68 13.49
CA LYS A 16 -18.27 9.77 12.13
C LYS A 16 -18.62 8.39 11.57
N GLY A 17 -18.39 7.34 12.35
CA GLY A 17 -18.55 5.96 11.99
C GLY A 17 -17.52 5.47 10.98
N ILE A 18 -16.35 6.11 10.89
CA ILE A 18 -15.24 5.72 10.02
C ILE A 18 -14.47 4.60 10.70
N ILE A 19 -14.31 3.48 9.99
CA ILE A 19 -13.65 2.30 10.55
C ILE A 19 -12.13 2.53 10.64
N ASN A 20 -11.50 2.14 11.73
CA ASN A 20 -10.07 2.23 11.93
C ASN A 20 -9.32 1.28 10.98
N VAL A 21 -8.28 1.78 10.31
CA VAL A 21 -7.44 0.99 9.38
C VAL A 21 -6.69 -0.15 10.07
N ASN A 22 -6.57 -0.11 11.41
CA ASN A 22 -5.94 -1.15 12.21
C ASN A 22 -6.85 -2.37 12.43
N PHE A 23 -8.17 -2.24 12.24
CA PHE A 23 -9.12 -3.33 12.48
C PHE A 23 -8.80 -4.63 11.71
N PRO A 24 -8.52 -4.60 10.38
CA PRO A 24 -8.18 -5.81 9.63
C PRO A 24 -6.95 -6.55 10.17
N TYR A 25 -6.00 -5.87 10.81
CA TYR A 25 -4.81 -6.54 11.38
C TYR A 25 -5.15 -7.41 12.59
N LYS A 26 -6.24 -7.09 13.32
CA LYS A 26 -6.68 -7.80 14.52
C LYS A 26 -7.51 -9.06 14.23
N LEU A 27 -7.94 -9.26 12.98
CA LEU A 27 -8.73 -10.42 12.58
C LEU A 27 -7.94 -11.72 12.76
N VAL A 28 -8.60 -12.74 13.30
CA VAL A 28 -8.02 -14.09 13.35
C VAL A 28 -8.01 -14.73 11.95
N PRO A 29 -7.25 -15.83 11.70
CA PRO A 29 -7.14 -16.39 10.35
C PRO A 29 -8.45 -16.87 9.71
N SER A 30 -9.46 -17.24 10.50
CA SER A 30 -10.79 -17.67 10.04
C SER A 30 -11.74 -16.53 9.70
N GLU A 31 -11.30 -15.29 9.88
CA GLU A 31 -12.10 -14.08 9.84
C GLU A 31 -11.76 -13.23 8.62
N ARG A 32 -12.78 -12.80 7.85
CA ARG A 32 -12.60 -11.88 6.72
C ARG A 32 -13.72 -10.86 6.63
N ILE A 33 -13.38 -9.67 6.13
CA ILE A 33 -14.33 -8.58 5.85
C ILE A 33 -14.81 -8.69 4.40
N ILE A 34 -16.13 -8.72 4.17
CA ILE A 34 -16.68 -8.59 2.81
C ILE A 34 -16.56 -7.16 2.35
N VAL A 35 -15.92 -6.97 1.20
CA VAL A 35 -15.88 -5.67 0.52
C VAL A 35 -17.05 -5.61 -0.46
N PRO A 36 -18.11 -4.83 -0.19
CA PRO A 36 -19.20 -4.67 -1.14
C PRO A 36 -18.67 -3.94 -2.38
N LEU A 37 -19.06 -4.43 -3.56
CA LEU A 37 -18.67 -3.87 -4.85
C LEU A 37 -19.87 -3.26 -5.57
N ASN A 38 -19.64 -2.25 -6.41
CA ASN A 38 -20.63 -1.80 -7.41
C ASN A 38 -20.55 -2.65 -8.69
N ASN A 39 -21.38 -2.32 -9.69
CA ASN A 39 -21.42 -3.01 -10.99
C ASN A 39 -20.11 -2.89 -11.79
N LEU A 40 -19.23 -1.96 -11.43
CA LEU A 40 -17.89 -1.79 -12.01
C LEU A 40 -16.81 -2.51 -11.18
N LEU A 41 -17.20 -3.39 -10.26
CA LEU A 41 -16.33 -4.11 -9.34
C LEU A 41 -15.49 -3.21 -8.42
N GLN A 42 -15.94 -1.98 -8.18
CA GLN A 42 -15.25 -1.03 -7.31
C GLN A 42 -15.75 -1.14 -5.86
N PRO A 43 -14.85 -1.09 -4.85
CA PRO A 43 -15.22 -1.06 -3.44
C PRO A 43 -16.09 0.15 -3.10
N ILE A 44 -17.26 -0.09 -2.50
CA ILE A 44 -18.22 0.96 -2.11
C ILE A 44 -18.47 1.00 -0.60
N LYS A 45 -19.19 2.04 -0.16
CA LYS A 45 -19.58 2.27 1.24
C LYS A 45 -18.36 2.45 2.17
N LYS A 46 -18.63 2.49 3.48
CA LYS A 46 -17.59 2.64 4.52
C LYS A 46 -16.54 1.52 4.48
N VAL A 47 -16.94 0.30 4.13
CA VAL A 47 -16.02 -0.84 4.01
C VAL A 47 -15.11 -0.71 2.78
N GLY A 48 -15.60 -0.21 1.65
CA GLY A 48 -14.74 0.10 0.50
C GLY A 48 -13.71 1.19 0.82
N SER A 49 -14.11 2.22 1.58
CA SER A 49 -13.17 3.22 2.10
C SER A 49 -12.13 2.62 3.06
N LEU A 50 -12.54 1.72 3.96
CA LEU A 50 -11.61 0.96 4.80
C LEU A 50 -10.62 0.14 3.96
N PHE A 51 -11.11 -0.59 2.97
CA PHE A 51 -10.28 -1.41 2.07
C PHE A 51 -9.23 -0.54 1.35
N ASN A 52 -9.64 0.60 0.78
CA ASN A 52 -8.73 1.52 0.10
C ASN A 52 -7.67 2.10 1.05
N ARG A 53 -8.06 2.50 2.27
CA ARG A 53 -7.11 3.00 3.27
C ARG A 53 -6.18 1.91 3.78
N PHE A 54 -6.66 0.68 3.92
CA PHE A 54 -5.83 -0.47 4.30
C PHE A 54 -4.80 -0.80 3.21
N LEU A 55 -5.17 -0.77 1.93
CA LEU A 55 -4.21 -0.89 0.83
C LEU A 55 -3.17 0.24 0.88
N ALA A 56 -3.62 1.49 1.10
CA ALA A 56 -2.72 2.64 1.24
C ALA A 56 -1.78 2.54 2.47
N ASP A 57 -2.18 1.82 3.52
CA ASP A 57 -1.31 1.52 4.67
C ASP A 57 -0.29 0.44 4.34
N ILE A 58 -0.70 -0.64 3.67
CA ILE A 58 0.22 -1.74 3.30
C ILE A 58 1.29 -1.28 2.32
N ILE A 59 0.96 -0.48 1.31
CA ILE A 59 1.94 -0.04 0.31
C ILE A 59 3.09 0.78 0.92
N LYS A 60 2.87 1.37 2.10
CA LYS A 60 3.87 2.10 2.88
C LYS A 60 4.77 1.16 3.68
N ARG A 61 4.60 -0.16 3.59
CA ARG A 61 5.38 -1.18 4.31
C ARG A 61 6.34 -1.88 3.34
N PRO A 62 7.61 -1.46 3.28
CA PRO A 62 8.68 -2.08 2.49
C PRO A 62 8.84 -3.58 2.57
N SER A 63 8.55 -4.18 3.73
CA SER A 63 8.57 -5.65 3.89
C SER A 63 7.51 -6.38 3.05
N LEU A 64 6.45 -5.67 2.63
CA LEU A 64 5.36 -6.19 1.81
C LEU A 64 5.43 -5.63 0.37
N CYS A 65 5.76 -4.34 0.23
CA CYS A 65 5.86 -3.62 -1.03
C CYS A 65 7.26 -3.04 -1.21
N PRO A 66 8.21 -3.75 -1.83
CA PRO A 66 9.51 -3.19 -2.11
C PRO A 66 9.40 -2.04 -3.11
N LEU A 67 10.00 -0.90 -2.79
CA LEU A 67 9.88 0.34 -3.58
C LEU A 67 11.06 0.55 -4.54
N ASN A 68 12.13 -0.24 -4.39
CA ASN A 68 13.37 -0.16 -5.17
C ASN A 68 13.33 -0.94 -6.50
N TYR A 69 12.20 -1.54 -6.86
CA TYR A 69 11.98 -2.06 -8.21
C TYR A 69 11.33 -0.98 -9.04
N GLU A 70 11.73 -0.78 -10.29
CA GLU A 70 11.11 0.24 -11.15
C GLU A 70 9.62 -0.08 -11.40
N ASP A 71 9.35 -1.33 -11.80
CA ASP A 71 8.02 -1.82 -12.16
C ASP A 71 7.55 -2.93 -11.21
N TRP A 72 6.24 -2.98 -10.95
CA TRP A 72 5.60 -4.04 -10.16
C TRP A 72 5.80 -5.44 -10.75
N HIS A 73 5.86 -5.57 -12.08
CA HIS A 73 6.09 -6.84 -12.77
C HIS A 73 7.51 -7.39 -12.51
N LEU A 74 8.48 -6.53 -12.18
CA LEU A 74 9.85 -6.91 -11.81
C LEU A 74 9.96 -7.36 -10.35
N VAL A 75 8.97 -7.05 -9.51
CA VAL A 75 8.95 -7.51 -8.12
C VAL A 75 8.88 -9.04 -8.09
N PRO A 76 9.75 -9.73 -7.32
CA PRO A 76 9.76 -11.19 -7.30
C PRO A 76 8.39 -11.76 -6.92
N GLN A 77 8.00 -12.86 -7.57
CA GLN A 77 6.69 -13.48 -7.40
C GLN A 77 6.40 -13.85 -5.94
N CYS A 78 7.43 -14.18 -5.15
CA CYS A 78 7.28 -14.49 -3.73
C CYS A 78 6.84 -13.28 -2.88
N PHE A 79 7.18 -12.05 -3.28
CA PHE A 79 6.68 -10.83 -2.64
C PHE A 79 5.26 -10.52 -3.11
N ARG A 80 5.01 -10.57 -4.43
CA ARG A 80 3.67 -10.35 -5.00
C ARG A 80 2.65 -11.34 -4.44
N GLY A 81 3.00 -12.62 -4.34
CA GLY A 81 2.17 -13.64 -3.72
C GLY A 81 1.90 -13.38 -2.24
N ARG A 82 2.93 -12.96 -1.47
CA ARG A 82 2.77 -12.64 -0.05
C ARG A 82 1.79 -11.50 0.21
N ILE A 83 1.87 -10.40 -0.55
CA ILE A 83 0.92 -9.29 -0.37
C ILE A 83 -0.50 -9.69 -0.76
N ILE A 84 -0.67 -10.43 -1.86
CA ILE A 84 -1.98 -10.94 -2.29
C ILE A 84 -2.57 -11.83 -1.20
N MET A 85 -1.78 -12.76 -0.66
CA MET A 85 -2.19 -13.65 0.42
C MET A 85 -2.52 -12.88 1.69
N PHE A 86 -1.75 -11.83 2.02
CA PHE A 86 -2.01 -10.99 3.18
C PHE A 86 -3.34 -10.24 3.06
N ILE A 87 -3.62 -9.62 1.90
CA ILE A 87 -4.87 -8.89 1.63
C ILE A 87 -6.06 -9.85 1.64
N ARG A 88 -5.96 -10.97 0.90
CA ARG A 88 -6.98 -12.04 0.90
C ARG A 88 -7.16 -12.63 2.29
N GLY A 89 -6.11 -12.61 3.10
CA GLY A 89 -6.08 -12.93 4.53
C GLY A 89 -7.09 -12.15 5.37
N LYS A 90 -7.43 -10.92 4.96
CA LYS A 90 -8.26 -10.01 5.76
C LYS A 90 -9.57 -9.63 5.07
N PHE A 91 -9.63 -9.72 3.75
CA PHE A 91 -10.77 -9.28 2.95
C PHE A 91 -11.22 -10.36 1.97
N LEU A 92 -12.53 -10.52 1.86
CA LEU A 92 -13.18 -11.17 0.73
C LEU A 92 -13.46 -10.09 -0.33
N SER A 93 -12.61 -10.04 -1.34
CA SER A 93 -12.78 -9.21 -2.53
C SER A 93 -12.41 -10.03 -3.77
N PRO A 94 -13.31 -10.16 -4.76
CA PRO A 94 -13.01 -10.82 -6.03
C PRO A 94 -11.77 -10.23 -6.74
N ASP A 95 -11.69 -8.90 -6.85
CA ASP A 95 -10.73 -8.25 -7.77
C ASP A 95 -9.94 -7.05 -7.21
N GLY A 96 -10.25 -6.55 -6.01
CA GLY A 96 -9.62 -5.33 -5.47
C GLY A 96 -8.09 -5.41 -5.27
N VAL A 97 -7.54 -6.62 -5.28
CA VAL A 97 -6.10 -6.91 -5.11
C VAL A 97 -5.29 -6.63 -6.39
N GLN A 98 -5.93 -6.61 -7.57
CA GLN A 98 -5.23 -6.43 -8.84
C GLN A 98 -4.57 -5.03 -8.95
N SER A 99 -5.09 -4.04 -8.22
CA SER A 99 -4.61 -2.64 -8.21
C SER A 99 -3.33 -2.39 -7.38
N VAL A 100 -2.73 -3.41 -6.76
CA VAL A 100 -1.56 -3.19 -5.87
C VAL A 100 -0.39 -2.52 -6.60
N GLY A 101 -0.08 -2.96 -7.81
CA GLY A 101 1.03 -2.38 -8.60
C GLY A 101 0.81 -0.91 -8.93
N GLU A 102 -0.40 -0.54 -9.34
CA GLU A 102 -0.79 0.85 -9.62
C GLU A 102 -0.70 1.73 -8.36
N ARG A 103 -1.13 1.21 -7.22
CA ARG A 103 -1.03 1.92 -5.94
C ARG A 103 0.41 2.11 -5.49
N VAL A 104 1.25 1.10 -5.67
CA VAL A 104 2.69 1.22 -5.41
C VAL A 104 3.31 2.28 -6.32
N ARG A 105 2.97 2.30 -7.62
CA ARG A 105 3.41 3.34 -8.56
C ARG A 105 2.98 4.73 -8.10
N GLY A 106 1.70 4.91 -7.77
CA GLY A 106 1.17 6.18 -7.25
C GLY A 106 1.84 6.63 -5.95
N PHE A 107 2.19 5.70 -5.06
CA PHE A 107 2.91 6.03 -3.84
C PHE A 107 4.35 6.47 -4.10
N LYS A 108 5.07 5.84 -5.04
CA LYS A 108 6.39 6.32 -5.47
C LYS A 108 6.31 7.72 -6.06
N TYR A 109 5.28 8.00 -6.87
CA TYR A 109 5.03 9.34 -7.39
C TYR A 109 4.82 10.37 -6.28
N PHE A 110 3.96 10.06 -5.30
CA PHE A 110 3.78 10.90 -4.13
C PHE A 110 5.12 11.18 -3.40
N LEU A 111 5.96 10.16 -3.19
CA LEU A 111 7.27 10.32 -2.57
C LEU A 111 8.18 11.20 -3.44
N ARG A 112 8.21 11.02 -4.76
CA ARG A 112 9.00 11.89 -5.65
C ARG A 112 8.57 13.34 -5.51
N CYS A 113 7.28 13.64 -5.63
CA CYS A 113 6.77 15.01 -5.47
C CYS A 113 7.08 15.60 -4.09
N LYS A 114 7.12 14.75 -3.05
CA LYS A 114 7.46 15.16 -1.69
C LYS A 114 8.94 15.54 -1.56
N TYR A 115 9.85 14.74 -2.12
CA TYR A 115 11.29 14.83 -1.85
C TYR A 115 12.11 15.49 -2.97
N VAL A 116 11.71 15.34 -4.23
CA VAL A 116 12.38 15.96 -5.39
C VAL A 116 11.72 17.30 -5.69
N LYS A 117 12.41 18.38 -5.35
CA LYS A 117 12.05 19.78 -5.67
C LYS A 117 12.93 20.32 -6.79
N GLU A 118 12.60 21.52 -7.27
CA GLU A 118 13.50 22.32 -8.10
C GLU A 118 14.86 22.41 -7.38
N ASP A 119 15.96 22.16 -8.10
CA ASP A 119 17.34 22.09 -7.59
C ASP A 119 17.70 20.92 -6.66
N THR A 120 16.81 19.96 -6.43
CA THR A 120 17.18 18.76 -5.66
C THR A 120 18.14 17.89 -6.46
N ILE A 121 19.40 17.80 -6.01
CA ILE A 121 20.40 16.87 -6.55
C ILE A 121 20.27 15.49 -5.90
N LYS A 122 20.67 14.46 -6.65
CA LYS A 122 20.53 13.05 -6.25
C LYS A 122 21.31 12.73 -4.97
N GLU A 123 22.52 13.26 -4.84
CA GLU A 123 23.43 13.08 -3.72
C GLU A 123 22.84 13.64 -2.41
N ALA A 124 22.08 14.74 -2.49
CA ALA A 124 21.42 15.31 -1.32
C ALA A 124 20.35 14.37 -0.75
N LEU A 125 19.67 13.61 -1.61
CA LEU A 125 18.67 12.62 -1.18
C LEU A 125 19.31 11.36 -0.62
N TYR A 126 20.45 10.91 -1.14
CA TYR A 126 21.19 9.80 -0.54
C TYR A 126 21.64 10.08 0.90
N ASN A 127 22.03 11.33 1.15
CA ASN A 127 22.51 11.78 2.46
C ASN A 127 21.40 12.37 3.34
N LEU A 128 20.12 12.14 2.99
CA LEU A 128 19.00 12.64 3.76
C LEU A 128 19.02 12.05 5.18
N GLU A 129 18.89 12.90 6.19
CA GLU A 129 18.85 12.46 7.58
C GLU A 129 17.75 11.39 7.79
N LYS A 130 18.04 10.36 8.56
CA LYS A 130 17.17 9.19 8.73
C LYS A 130 15.76 9.53 9.27
N ASN A 131 15.65 10.57 10.08
CA ASN A 131 14.37 11.10 10.60
C ASN A 131 13.52 11.80 9.51
N LYS A 132 14.12 12.20 8.39
CA LYS A 132 13.45 12.82 7.22
C LYS A 132 13.09 11.79 6.15
N CYS A 133 13.78 10.65 6.12
CA CYS A 133 13.39 9.49 5.32
C CYS A 133 12.02 8.95 5.76
N PRO A 134 11.23 8.34 4.86
CA PRO A 134 10.05 7.60 5.27
C PRO A 134 10.46 6.50 6.28
N SER A 135 9.96 6.57 7.52
CA SER A 135 10.42 5.75 8.65
C SER A 135 10.32 4.24 8.42
N THR A 136 9.52 3.81 7.45
CA THR A 136 9.33 2.42 7.07
C THR A 136 10.31 1.93 5.99
N VAL A 137 11.02 2.83 5.30
CA VAL A 137 11.94 2.57 4.19
C VAL A 137 13.38 2.48 4.69
N GLY A 138 13.96 1.29 4.60
CA GLY A 138 15.38 1.08 4.94
C GLY A 138 16.33 1.69 3.90
N ASP A 139 17.57 1.93 4.32
CA ASP A 139 18.56 2.71 3.58
C ASP A 139 18.79 2.21 2.15
N GLN A 140 18.95 0.90 1.96
CA GLN A 140 19.14 0.30 0.62
C GLN A 140 17.93 0.48 -0.30
N MET A 141 16.72 0.41 0.27
CA MET A 141 15.51 0.62 -0.51
C MET A 141 15.34 2.09 -0.88
N TRP A 142 15.74 2.99 0.03
CA TRP A 142 15.75 4.42 -0.22
C TRP A 142 16.70 4.79 -1.36
N VAL A 143 17.92 4.26 -1.36
CA VAL A 143 18.90 4.46 -2.45
C VAL A 143 18.30 4.04 -3.80
N GLY A 144 17.78 2.81 -3.91
CA GLY A 144 17.18 2.34 -5.16
C GLY A 144 15.94 3.14 -5.59
N LEU A 145 15.19 3.70 -4.63
CA LEU A 145 14.07 4.59 -4.93
C LEU A 145 14.54 5.96 -5.44
N VAL A 146 15.60 6.52 -4.87
CA VAL A 146 16.23 7.76 -5.34
C VAL A 146 16.82 7.55 -6.73
N ASP A 147 17.49 6.43 -7.01
CA ASP A 147 17.91 6.04 -8.36
C ASP A 147 16.74 6.10 -9.34
N TYR A 148 15.62 5.49 -8.97
CA TYR A 148 14.42 5.45 -9.80
C TYR A 148 13.83 6.86 -10.05
N PHE A 149 13.79 7.76 -9.05
CA PHE A 149 13.25 9.11 -9.21
C PHE A 149 13.98 9.97 -10.26
N PHE A 150 15.26 9.70 -10.48
CA PHE A 150 16.11 10.40 -11.46
C PHE A 150 16.32 9.60 -12.74
N SER A 151 15.70 8.42 -12.87
CA SER A 151 15.73 7.64 -14.11
C SER A 151 14.87 8.27 -15.21
N GLU A 152 15.26 8.08 -16.47
CA GLU A 152 14.48 8.53 -17.63
C GLU A 152 13.07 7.95 -17.62
N LYS A 153 12.91 6.68 -17.21
CA LYS A 153 11.62 5.98 -17.17
C LYS A 153 10.59 6.64 -16.24
N PHE A 154 11.04 7.30 -15.17
CA PHE A 154 10.12 8.03 -14.28
C PHE A 154 9.64 9.34 -14.92
N GLN A 155 10.46 9.97 -15.74
CA GLN A 155 10.13 11.27 -16.35
C GLN A 155 9.04 11.16 -17.43
N VAL A 156 8.78 9.95 -17.94
CA VAL A 156 7.79 9.65 -18.99
C VAL A 156 6.50 9.03 -18.43
N SER A 157 6.40 8.80 -17.11
CA SER A 157 5.30 8.07 -16.45
C SER A 157 4.29 8.95 -15.73
#